data_AF-A0A537FWX7-F1
#
_entry.id   AF-A0A537FWX7-F1
#
_cell.length_a   1.000
_cell.length_b   1.000
_cell.length_c   1.000
_cell.angle_alpha   90.00
_cell.angle_beta   90.00
_cell.angle_gamma   90.00
#
_symmetry.space_group_name_H-M   'P 1'
#
loop_
_entity.id
_entity.type
_entity.pdbx_description
1 polymer ?
#
loop_
_entity_poly.entity_id
_entity_poly.type
_entity_poly.pdbx_seq_one_letter_code
_entity_poly.pdbx_strand_id
1 'polypeptide(L)' 'MKQDSKIYVAGHRGLAGSALVRGLQARGYRNLVTRTHAELDLIDQRAVREFFQRERPGVVFLA' A
#
# COMPACT_ATOMS: atom_id res chain seq x y z
N MET A 1 13.16 3.65 7.59
CA MET A 1 12.44 2.41 7.25
C MET A 1 13.44 1.42 6.67
N LYS A 2 13.29 0.13 6.98
CA LYS A 2 14.15 -0.90 6.37
C LYS A 2 13.59 -1.26 4.99
N GLN A 3 14.46 -1.61 4.03
CA GLN A 3 14.06 -1.88 2.64
C GLN A 3 13.13 -3.11 2.47
N ASP A 4 13.12 -3.99 3.47
CA ASP A 4 12.28 -5.18 3.61
C ASP A 4 10.96 -4.93 4.34
N SER A 5 10.76 -3.73 4.91
CA SER A 5 9.52 -3.35 5.59
C SER A 5 8.34 -3.46 4.63
N LYS A 6 7.25 -4.10 5.07
CA LYS A 6 6.01 -4.20 4.29
C LYS A 6 5.30 -2.85 4.28
N ILE A 7 5.15 -2.26 3.10
CA ILE A 7 4.56 -0.94 2.90
C ILE A 7 3.27 -1.09 2.10
N TYR A 8 2.15 -0.61 2.64
CA TYR A 8 0.90 -0.50 1.89
C TYR A 8 0.77 0.90 1.28
N VAL A 9 0.49 0.99 -0.01
CA VAL A 9 0.17 2.26 -0.71
C VAL A 9 -1.27 2.20 -1.21
N ALA A 10 -2.16 2.92 -0.54
CA ALA A 10 -3.51 3.19 -1.04
C ALA A 10 -3.44 4.23 -2.18
N GLY A 11 -4.38 4.17 -3.13
CA GLY A 11 -4.40 5.12 -4.25
C GLY A 11 -3.23 4.99 -5.23
N HIS A 12 -2.54 3.85 -5.27
CA HIS A 12 -1.29 3.64 -6.01
C HIS A 12 -1.35 3.89 -7.54
N ARG A 13 -2.54 3.98 -8.13
CA ARG A 13 -2.75 4.28 -9.57
C ARG A 13 -2.97 5.77 -9.85
N GLY A 14 -3.17 6.59 -8.82
CA GLY A 14 -3.31 8.04 -8.95
C GLY A 14 -1.98 8.74 -9.22
N LEU A 15 -2.03 10.07 -9.41
CA LEU A 15 -0.84 10.88 -9.69
C LEU A 15 0.23 10.74 -8.59
N ALA A 16 -0.15 10.95 -7.33
CA ALA A 16 0.75 10.87 -6.19
C ALA A 16 1.15 9.41 -5.90
N GLY A 17 0.18 8.49 -5.83
CA GLY A 17 0.43 7.09 -5.52
C GLY A 17 1.38 6.41 -6.53
N SER A 18 1.22 6.67 -7.82
CA SER A 18 2.09 6.09 -8.86
C SER A 18 3.51 6.65 -8.82
N ALA A 19 3.68 7.93 -8.51
CA ALA A 19 5.00 8.53 -8.28
C ALA A 19 5.67 7.95 -7.02
N LEU A 20 4.90 7.75 -5.96
CA LEU A 20 5.39 7.17 -4.71
C LEU A 20 5.87 5.72 -4.90
N VAL A 21 5.09 4.88 -5.57
CA VAL A 21 5.48 3.49 -5.86
C VAL A 21 6.78 3.45 -6.66
N ARG A 22 6.88 4.25 -7.75
CA ARG A 22 8.11 4.35 -8.56
C ARG A 22 9.30 4.80 -7.70
N GLY A 23 9.12 5.81 -6.85
CA GLY A 23 10.16 6.30 -5.96
C GLY A 23 10.61 5.29 -4.92
N LEU A 24 9.69 4.53 -4.33
CA LEU A 24 10.00 3.47 -3.37
C LEU A 24 10.77 2.32 -4.05
N GLN A 25 10.33 1.89 -5.23
CA GLN A 25 11.03 0.86 -6.00
C GLN A 25 12.45 1.31 -6.39
N ALA A 26 12.61 2.55 -6.87
CA ALA A 26 13.91 3.12 -7.22
C ALA A 26 14.87 3.20 -6.01
N ARG A 27 14.33 3.34 -4.79
CA ARG A 27 15.10 3.36 -3.53
C ARG A 27 15.36 1.95 -2.95
N GLY A 28 14.97 0.90 -3.67
CA GLY A 28 15.24 -0.49 -3.31
C GLY A 28 14.21 -1.12 -2.36
N TYR A 29 13.05 -0.50 -2.13
CA TYR A 29 11.98 -1.13 -1.37
C TYR A 29 11.30 -2.22 -2.22
N ARG A 30 11.24 -3.44 -1.68
CA ARG A 30 10.76 -4.62 -2.43
C ARG A 30 9.42 -5.14 -1.95
N ASN A 31 9.04 -4.82 -0.72
CA ASN A 31 7.86 -5.36 -0.05
C ASN A 31 6.70 -4.37 -0.10
N LEU A 32 6.28 -4.01 -1.32
CA LEU A 32 5.17 -3.10 -1.56
C LEU A 32 3.87 -3.89 -1.74
N VAL A 33 2.85 -3.51 -0.99
CA VAL A 33 1.48 -4.01 -1.13
C VAL A 33 0.63 -2.89 -1.71
N THR A 34 -0.16 -3.20 -2.71
CA THR A 34 -1.11 -2.27 -3.31
C THR A 34 -2.45 -2.97 -3.54
N ARG A 35 -3.54 -2.20 -3.52
CA ARG A 35 -4.87 -2.67 -3.90
C ARG A 35 -5.53 -1.62 -4.79
N THR A 36 -6.22 -2.09 -5.81
CA THR A 36 -7.19 -1.30 -6.56
C THR A 36 -8.48 -1.18 -5.75
N HIS A 37 -9.33 -0.22 -6.10
CA HIS A 37 -10.65 -0.08 -5.45
C HIS A 37 -11.50 -1.35 -5.59
N ALA A 38 -11.37 -2.08 -6.71
CA ALA A 38 -12.10 -3.33 -6.91
C ALA A 38 -11.60 -4.48 -6.02
N GLU A 39 -10.32 -4.45 -5.61
CA GLU A 39 -9.72 -5.46 -4.72
C GLU A 39 -9.93 -5.13 -3.24
N LEU A 40 -10.03 -3.83 -2.90
CA LEU A 40 -10.27 -3.34 -1.56
C LEU A 40 -10.98 -1.99 -1.62
N ASP A 41 -12.26 -1.98 -1.26
CA ASP A 41 -12.97 -0.74 -0.97
C ASP A 41 -12.58 -0.26 0.44
N LEU A 42 -12.02 0.94 0.53
CA LEU A 42 -11.57 1.53 1.79
C LEU A 42 -12.72 2.07 2.64
N ILE A 43 -13.93 2.19 2.08
CA ILE A 43 -15.15 2.57 2.81
C ILE A 43 -15.69 1.37 3.59
N ASP A 44 -15.46 0.14 3.11
CA ASP A 44 -15.83 -1.09 3.81
C ASP A 44 -14.85 -1.39 4.96
N GLN A 45 -15.26 -1.04 6.17
CA GLN A 45 -14.47 -1.27 7.38
C GLN A 45 -14.13 -2.75 7.63
N ARG A 46 -15.02 -3.67 7.26
CA ARG A 46 -14.79 -5.11 7.45
C ARG A 46 -13.69 -5.57 6.49
N ALA A 47 -13.80 -5.21 5.21
CA ALA A 47 -12.79 -5.53 4.21
C ALA A 47 -11.41 -4.94 4.58
N VAL A 48 -11.37 -3.69 5.03
CA VAL A 48 -10.15 -3.05 5.52
C VAL A 48 -9.57 -3.80 6.72
N ARG A 49 -10.40 -4.17 7.70
CA ARG A 49 -9.93 -4.90 8.89
C ARG A 49 -9.34 -6.26 8.52
N GLU A 50 -10.01 -7.03 7.67
CA GLU A 50 -9.52 -8.32 7.19
C GLU A 50 -8.20 -8.16 6.41
N PHE A 51 -8.11 -7.15 5.53
CA PHE A 51 -6.90 -6.82 4.80
C PHE A 51 -5.72 -6.50 5.72
N PHE A 52 -5.91 -5.63 6.71
CA PHE A 52 -4.85 -5.25 7.65
C PHE A 52 -4.42 -6.41 8.54
N GLN A 53 -5.35 -7.27 8.98
CA GLN A 53 -5.02 -8.46 9.76
C GLN A 53 -4.19 -9.47 8.97
N ARG A 54 -4.47 -9.62 7.67
CA ARG A 54 -3.75 -10.51 6.75
C ARG A 54 -2.39 -9.96 6.36
N GLU A 55 -2.35 -8.72 5.87
CA GLU A 55 -1.13 -8.16 5.31
C GLU A 55 -0.17 -7.64 6.38
N ARG A 56 -0.69 -7.06 7.46
CA ARG A 56 0.10 -6.46 8.56
C ARG A 56 1.20 -5.52 8.05
N PRO A 57 0.86 -4.48 7.26
CA PRO A 57 1.87 -3.52 6.80
C PRO A 57 2.45 -2.76 8.00
N GLY A 58 3.77 -2.54 8.00
CA GLY A 58 4.45 -1.74 9.02
C GLY A 58 4.37 -0.23 8.73
N VAL A 59 4.10 0.13 7.48
CA VAL A 59 3.94 1.51 7.03
C VAL A 59 2.79 1.59 6.03
N VAL A 60 1.99 2.64 6.13
CA VAL A 60 0.89 2.92 5.21
C VAL A 60 1.04 4.32 4.64
N PHE A 61 0.93 4.44 3.33
CA PHE A 61 0.77 5.72 2.64
C PHE A 61 -0.65 5.81 2.09
N LEU A 62 -1.33 6.91 2.42
CA LEU A 62 -2.65 7.27 1.90
C LEU A 62 -2.45 8.38 0.88
N ALA A 63 -2.79 8.11 -0.39
CA ALA A 63 -2.55 9.00 -1.52
C ALA A 63 -3.80 9.11 -2.41
#